data_AF-A0A259JKQ1-F1
#
_entry.id   AF-A0A259JKQ1-F1
#
_cell.length_a   1.000
_cell.length_b   1.000
_cell.length_c   1.000
_cell.angle_alpha   90.00
_cell.angle_beta   90.00
_cell.angle_gamma   90.00
#
_symmetry.space_group_name_H-M   'P 1'
#
loop_
_entity.id
_entity.type
_entity.pdbx_description
1 polymer ?
#
loop_
_entity_poly.entity_id
_entity_poly.type
_entity_poly.pdbx_seq_one_letter_code
_entity_poly.pdbx_strand_id
1 'polypeptide(L)'
;DAGATEVHFRIASPPITHPDYYGIDTPDRDKLLAATHDLEGMRRYIGADSLAFLSVDGVYRAMGYEARDPARPQFTDHCFTGDYPTPLTDRASTESSQQLSLLAEAS
;
A
#
# COMPACT_ATOMS: atom_id res chain seq x y z
N ASP A 1 9.66 -19.74 -23.82
CA ASP A 1 10.20 -20.17 -22.53
C ASP A 1 11.66 -20.57 -22.61
N ALA A 2 12.40 -20.38 -21.53
CA ALA A 2 13.84 -20.67 -21.43
C ALA A 2 14.16 -22.03 -20.76
N GLY A 3 13.15 -22.81 -20.38
CA GLY A 3 13.31 -24.15 -19.79
C GLY A 3 13.59 -24.18 -18.28
N ALA A 4 13.26 -23.12 -17.53
CA ALA A 4 13.35 -23.14 -16.08
C ALA A 4 12.38 -24.17 -15.49
N THR A 5 12.83 -24.95 -14.49
CA THR A 5 11.99 -25.92 -13.78
C THR A 5 11.00 -25.24 -12.85
N GLU A 6 11.43 -24.19 -12.16
CA GLU A 6 10.61 -23.38 -11.26
C GLU A 6 11.03 -21.89 -11.35
N VAL A 7 10.09 -20.99 -11.09
CA VAL A 7 10.27 -19.54 -11.04
C VAL A 7 9.73 -19.01 -9.71
N HIS A 8 10.65 -18.50 -8.87
CA HIS A 8 10.31 -17.90 -7.58
C HIS A 8 10.48 -16.37 -7.64
N PHE A 9 9.39 -15.63 -7.42
CA PHE A 9 9.44 -14.18 -7.31
C PHE A 9 9.73 -13.75 -5.87
N ARG A 10 10.75 -12.91 -5.69
CA ARG A 10 11.15 -12.33 -4.40
C ARG A 10 11.26 -10.83 -4.55
N ILE A 11 10.37 -10.12 -3.89
CA ILE A 11 10.24 -8.67 -4.03
C ILE A 11 10.95 -7.99 -2.85
N ALA A 12 11.85 -7.07 -3.16
CA ALA A 12 12.69 -6.36 -2.18
C ALA A 12 11.94 -5.25 -1.40
N SER A 13 10.61 -5.27 -1.42
CA SER A 13 9.73 -4.36 -0.69
C SER A 13 8.54 -5.13 -0.12
N PRO A 14 7.82 -4.54 0.85
CA PRO A 14 6.49 -4.98 1.20
C PRO A 14 5.53 -4.77 0.02
N PRO A 15 4.35 -5.42 0.06
CA PRO A 15 3.33 -5.21 -0.96
C PRO A 15 2.83 -3.76 -0.95
N ILE A 16 2.79 -3.11 -2.12
CA ILE A 16 2.25 -1.76 -2.27
C ILE A 16 0.73 -1.85 -2.33
N THR A 17 0.07 -1.44 -1.24
CA THR A 17 -1.37 -1.57 -1.05
C THR A 17 -2.10 -0.21 -1.02
N HIS A 18 -1.34 0.88 -0.97
CA HIS A 18 -1.86 2.24 -0.91
C HIS A 18 -1.12 3.14 -1.92
N PRO A 19 -1.81 4.09 -2.57
CA PRO A 19 -1.15 5.05 -3.45
C PRO A 19 -0.30 6.06 -2.66
N ASP A 20 0.73 6.58 -3.30
CA ASP A 20 1.54 7.70 -2.81
C ASP A 20 0.92 9.04 -3.25
N TYR A 21 0.88 9.99 -2.33
CA TYR A 21 0.37 11.36 -2.56
C TYR A 21 1.42 12.43 -2.26
N TYR A 22 2.69 12.04 -2.15
CA TYR A 22 3.82 12.90 -1.80
C TYR A 22 4.83 13.06 -2.93
N GLY A 23 4.55 12.51 -4.10
CA GLY A 23 5.26 12.81 -5.35
C GLY A 23 5.72 11.59 -6.14
N ILE A 24 5.50 10.36 -5.64
CA ILE A 24 5.70 9.16 -6.44
C ILE A 24 4.43 8.87 -7.25
N ASP A 25 4.60 8.67 -8.55
CA ASP A 25 3.48 8.32 -9.44
C ASP A 25 3.07 6.85 -9.23
N THR A 26 1.98 6.65 -8.48
CA THR A 26 1.40 5.33 -8.24
C THR A 26 -0.05 5.27 -8.73
N PRO A 27 -0.52 4.13 -9.25
CA PRO A 27 -1.92 3.94 -9.62
C PRO A 27 -2.89 4.11 -8.45
N ASP A 28 -4.16 4.32 -8.78
CA ASP A 28 -5.26 4.24 -7.82
C ASP A 28 -5.31 2.86 -7.13
N ARG A 29 -5.86 2.82 -5.92
CA ARG A 29 -5.84 1.64 -5.05
C ARG A 29 -6.46 0.40 -5.69
N ASP A 30 -7.52 0.54 -6.46
CA ASP A 30 -8.20 -0.55 -7.18
C ASP A 30 -7.35 -1.15 -8.32
N LYS A 31 -6.35 -0.42 -8.81
CA LYS A 31 -5.41 -0.86 -9.85
C LYS A 31 -4.14 -1.47 -9.26
N LEU A 32 -3.93 -1.38 -7.95
CA LEU A 32 -2.82 -2.03 -7.26
C LEU A 32 -3.14 -3.52 -7.02
N LEU A 33 -2.35 -4.41 -7.62
CA LEU A 33 -2.57 -5.86 -7.50
C LEU A 33 -2.58 -6.31 -6.03
N ALA A 34 -1.65 -5.81 -5.22
CA ALA A 34 -1.56 -6.15 -3.80
C ALA A 34 -2.66 -5.54 -2.92
N ALA A 35 -3.37 -4.52 -3.41
CA ALA A 35 -4.51 -3.95 -2.69
C ALA A 35 -5.83 -4.72 -2.94
N THR A 36 -5.87 -5.53 -4.00
CA THR A 36 -7.07 -6.24 -4.46
C THR A 36 -6.95 -7.75 -4.36
N HIS A 37 -5.74 -8.29 -4.21
CA HIS A 37 -5.46 -9.72 -4.13
C HIS A 37 -4.61 -10.04 -2.90
N ASP A 38 -4.84 -11.24 -2.34
CA ASP A 38 -3.95 -11.82 -1.35
C ASP A 38 -2.67 -12.40 -1.99
N LEU A 39 -1.74 -12.89 -1.16
CA LEU A 39 -0.45 -13.40 -1.63
C LEU A 39 -0.60 -14.53 -2.65
N GLU A 40 -1.53 -15.46 -2.40
CA GLU A 40 -1.78 -16.58 -3.30
C GLU A 40 -2.47 -16.13 -4.60
N GLY A 41 -3.40 -15.17 -4.53
CA GLY A 41 -4.01 -14.54 -5.69
C GLY A 41 -2.98 -13.84 -6.56
N MET A 42 -2.08 -13.06 -5.96
CA MET A 42 -0.96 -12.43 -6.67
C MET A 42 -0.03 -13.46 -7.32
N ARG A 43 0.36 -14.51 -6.59
CA ARG A 43 1.21 -15.59 -7.11
C ARG A 43 0.60 -16.24 -8.35
N ARG A 44 -0.70 -16.58 -8.29
CA ARG A 44 -1.43 -17.16 -9.43
C ARG A 44 -1.55 -16.19 -10.60
N TYR A 45 -1.84 -14.92 -10.33
CA TYR A 45 -1.94 -13.89 -11.36
C TYR A 45 -0.62 -13.71 -12.13
N ILE A 46 0.52 -13.73 -11.42
CA ILE A 46 1.86 -13.61 -12.00
C ILE A 46 2.28 -14.92 -12.72
N GLY A 47 1.76 -16.07 -12.29
CA GLY A 47 2.14 -17.39 -12.83
C GLY A 47 3.46 -17.93 -12.28
N ALA A 48 3.82 -17.55 -11.04
CA ALA A 48 5.03 -18.02 -10.37
C ALA A 48 4.76 -19.25 -9.49
N ASP A 49 5.78 -20.09 -9.31
CA ASP A 49 5.72 -21.25 -8.39
C ASP A 49 5.66 -20.79 -6.93
N SER A 50 6.35 -19.70 -6.61
CA SER A 50 6.21 -19.05 -5.31
C SER A 50 6.43 -17.55 -5.39
N LEU A 51 5.80 -16.82 -4.48
CA LEU A 51 5.92 -15.37 -4.35
C LEU A 51 6.18 -15.02 -2.89
N ALA A 52 7.13 -14.14 -2.62
CA ALA A 52 7.34 -13.57 -1.29
C ALA A 52 7.78 -12.11 -1.39
N PHE A 53 7.41 -11.35 -0.37
CA PHE A 53 7.73 -9.93 -0.20
C PHE A 53 8.58 -9.76 1.05
N LEU A 54 9.40 -8.71 1.06
CA LEU A 54 10.07 -8.28 2.29
C LEU A 54 9.01 -7.75 3.27
N SER A 55 9.11 -8.08 4.56
CA SER A 55 8.20 -7.50 5.56
C SER A 55 8.52 -6.02 5.81
N VAL A 56 7.57 -5.27 6.34
CA VAL A 56 7.80 -3.86 6.74
C VAL A 56 8.96 -3.80 7.74
N ASP A 57 8.93 -4.59 8.82
CA ASP A 57 10.06 -4.68 9.75
C ASP A 57 11.35 -5.15 9.09
N GLY A 58 11.27 -5.98 8.06
CA GLY A 58 12.41 -6.38 7.23
C GLY A 58 13.10 -5.19 6.56
N VAL A 59 12.33 -4.24 6.04
CA VAL A 59 12.84 -2.97 5.48
C VAL A 59 13.52 -2.15 6.57
N TYR A 60 12.86 -1.95 7.71
CA TYR A 60 13.44 -1.18 8.83
C TYR A 60 14.76 -1.77 9.32
N ARG A 61 14.85 -3.11 9.44
CA ARG A 61 16.09 -3.81 9.74
C ARG A 61 17.18 -3.60 8.70
N ALA A 62 16.83 -3.63 7.42
CA ALA A 62 17.79 -3.34 6.35
C ALA A 62 18.34 -1.90 6.42
N MET A 63 17.57 -0.97 6.98
CA MET A 63 17.96 0.43 7.18
C MET A 63 18.64 0.71 8.52
N GLY A 64 18.93 -0.32 9.34
CA GLY A 64 19.65 -0.19 10.61
C GLY A 64 18.78 0.02 11.86
N TYR A 65 17.47 -0.21 11.77
CA TYR A 65 16.54 -0.16 12.91
C TYR A 65 16.18 -1.57 13.40
N GLU A 66 15.71 -1.72 14.63
CA GLU A 66 15.29 -3.04 15.14
C GLU A 66 13.96 -3.50 14.51
N ALA A 67 12.98 -2.60 14.43
CA ALA A 67 11.66 -2.79 13.85
C ALA A 67 11.03 -1.42 13.55
N ARG A 68 9.83 -1.40 12.93
CA ARG A 68 9.03 -0.18 12.78
C ARG A 68 8.48 0.29 14.14
N ASP A 69 8.57 1.57 14.45
CA ASP A 69 7.76 2.18 15.53
C ASP A 69 6.38 2.58 14.96
N PRO A 70 5.27 1.93 15.35
CA PRO A 70 3.96 2.26 14.81
C PRO A 70 3.35 3.55 15.34
N ALA A 71 3.83 4.08 16.47
CA ALA A 71 3.39 5.36 16.99
C ALA A 71 4.17 6.52 16.36
N ARG A 72 5.41 6.27 15.93
CA ARG A 72 6.32 7.26 15.34
C ARG A 72 7.15 6.65 14.21
N PRO A 73 6.55 6.35 13.05
CA PRO A 73 7.27 5.73 11.94
C PRO A 73 8.47 6.58 11.50
N GLN A 74 9.62 5.96 11.32
CA GLN A 74 10.86 6.68 10.98
C GLN A 74 10.94 7.05 9.49
N PHE A 75 10.17 6.36 8.64
CA PHE A 75 10.13 6.57 7.20
C PHE A 75 8.70 6.75 6.71
N THR A 76 8.55 7.33 5.52
CA THR A 76 7.27 7.35 4.81
C THR A 76 6.99 5.97 4.23
N ASP A 77 6.26 5.14 4.97
CA ASP A 77 5.91 3.76 4.59
C ASP A 77 4.42 3.53 4.31
N HIS A 78 3.66 4.63 4.21
CA HIS A 78 2.23 4.67 3.94
C HIS A 78 1.80 3.84 2.73
N CYS A 79 2.63 3.73 1.68
CA CYS A 79 2.33 2.92 0.51
C CYS A 79 2.20 1.41 0.83
N PHE A 80 2.80 0.96 1.94
CA PHE A 80 2.69 -0.41 2.46
C PHE A 80 1.69 -0.53 3.61
N THR A 81 1.63 0.49 4.48
CA THR A 81 0.93 0.44 5.78
C THR A 81 -0.42 1.16 5.81
N GLY A 82 -0.63 2.13 4.91
CA GLY A 82 -1.74 3.08 4.94
C GLY A 82 -1.58 4.20 5.97
N ASP A 83 -0.47 4.24 6.70
CA ASP A 83 -0.20 5.23 7.75
C ASP A 83 0.42 6.50 7.15
N TYR A 84 -0.44 7.40 6.67
CA TYR A 84 -0.01 8.65 6.05
C TYR A 84 0.47 9.65 7.12
N PRO A 85 1.70 10.21 7.01
CA PRO A 85 2.26 11.16 7.96
C PRO A 85 1.50 12.50 8.04
N THR A 86 0.64 12.79 7.06
CA THR A 86 -0.23 13.97 7.05
C THR A 86 -1.67 13.58 6.72
N PRO A 87 -2.68 14.30 7.25
CA PRO A 87 -4.05 14.14 6.80
C PRO A 87 -4.19 14.38 5.30
N LEU A 88 -4.92 13.51 4.61
CA LEU A 88 -5.25 13.66 3.19
C LEU A 88 -6.54 14.47 3.06
N THR A 89 -6.43 15.80 3.16
CA THR A 89 -7.57 16.72 3.26
C THR A 89 -8.56 16.59 2.09
N ASP A 90 -8.05 16.33 0.89
CA ASP A 90 -8.84 16.08 -0.32
C ASP A 90 -9.68 14.79 -0.20
N ARG A 91 -9.19 13.79 0.53
CA ARG A 91 -9.87 12.50 0.74
C ARG A 91 -10.69 12.41 2.03
N ALA A 92 -10.46 13.28 3.00
CA ALA A 92 -11.21 13.32 4.25
C ALA A 92 -12.59 14.02 4.14
N SER A 93 -12.87 14.69 3.02
CA SER A 93 -13.95 15.68 2.90
C SER A 93 -15.36 15.14 2.60
N THR A 94 -15.58 13.81 2.59
CA THR A 94 -16.86 13.24 2.12
C THR A 94 -18.03 13.43 3.10
N GLU A 95 -17.78 13.69 4.39
CA GLU A 95 -18.87 13.89 5.36
C GLU A 95 -19.39 15.34 5.42
N SER A 96 -18.50 16.34 5.28
CA SER A 96 -18.88 17.74 5.45
C SER A 96 -19.80 18.27 4.34
N SER A 97 -19.68 17.75 3.11
CA SER A 97 -20.51 18.19 1.98
C SER A 97 -21.97 17.75 2.11
N GLN A 98 -22.24 16.58 2.71
CA GLN A 98 -23.61 16.06 2.88
C GLN A 98 -24.39 16.86 3.93
N GLN A 99 -23.71 17.31 4.98
CA GLN A 99 -24.33 18.12 6.04
C GLN A 99 -24.76 19.50 5.53
N LEU A 100 -24.01 20.10 4.60
CA LEU A 100 -24.32 21.42 4.03
C LEU A 100 -25.53 21.39 3.08
N SER A 101 -25.68 20.33 2.28
CA SER A 101 -26.86 20.19 1.42
C SER A 101 -28.15 20.03 2.22
N LEU A 102 -28.11 19.31 3.36
CA LEU A 102 -29.27 19.16 4.25
C LEU A 102 -29.71 20.48 4.90
N LEU A 103 -28.76 21.38 5.19
CA LEU A 103 -29.08 22.70 5.75
C LEU A 103 -29.65 23.65 4.70
N ALA A 104 -29.20 23.53 3.45
CA ALA A 104 -29.70 24.33 2.33
C ALA A 104 -31.14 23.96 1.93
N GLU A 105 -31.53 22.68 2.04
CA GLU A 105 -32.90 22.24 1.75
C GLU A 105 -33.90 22.52 2.89
N ALA A 106 -33.42 22.83 4.09
CA ALA A 106 -34.24 23.22 5.24
C ALA A 106 -34.50 24.74 5.35
N SER A 107 -34.02 25.53 4.37
CA SER A 107 -34.16 27.00 4.32
C SER A 107 -35.17 27.47 3.28
#